data_AF-A0A7C2F448-F1
#
_entry.id   AF-A0A7C2F448-F1
#
_cell.length_a   1.000
_cell.length_b   1.000
_cell.length_c   1.000
_cell.angle_alpha   90.00
_cell.angle_beta   90.00
_cell.angle_gamma   90.00
#
_symmetry.space_group_name_H-M   'P 1'
#
loop_
_entity.id
_entity.type
_entity.pdbx_description
1 polymer ?
#
loop_
_entity_poly.entity_id
_entity_poly.type
_entity_poly.pdbx_seq_one_letter_code
_entity_poly.pdbx_strand_id
1 'polypeptide(L)' 'MRRERRNWLVLSVSLSVVLGVGTRVYAQSLTWLGILGGGWSKAFGVSADGAVVVGEANNASYQPRAFRWTAAGGMQ' A
#
# COMPACT_ATOMS: atom_id res chain seq x y z
N MET A 1 15.14 -52.66 5.97
CA MET A 1 14.90 -52.02 7.28
C MET A 1 15.55 -50.64 7.48
N ARG A 2 16.89 -50.42 7.38
CA ARG A 2 17.50 -49.06 7.59
C ARG A 2 17.33 -48.07 6.42
N ARG A 3 17.20 -48.56 5.18
CA ARG A 3 17.08 -47.70 3.98
C ARG A 3 15.68 -47.08 3.81
N GLU A 4 14.62 -47.78 4.23
CA GLU A 4 13.23 -47.32 4.09
C GLU A 4 12.91 -46.14 5.03
N ARG A 5 13.46 -46.15 6.25
CA ARG A 5 13.29 -45.06 7.22
C ARG A 5 13.92 -43.74 6.76
N ARG A 6 15.04 -43.83 6.02
CA ARG A 6 15.74 -42.65 5.49
C ARG A 6 15.02 -42.03 4.31
N ASN A 7 14.36 -42.84 3.47
CA ASN A 7 13.55 -42.34 2.35
C ASN A 7 12.24 -41.69 2.81
N TRP A 8 11.61 -42.21 3.87
CA TRP A 8 10.39 -41.63 4.45
C TRP A 8 10.60 -40.24 5.07
N LEU A 9 11.74 -40.01 5.72
CA LEU A 9 12.10 -38.71 6.30
C LEU A 9 12.36 -37.65 5.21
N VAL A 10 12.94 -38.03 4.07
CA VAL A 10 13.17 -37.11 2.95
C VAL A 10 11.85 -36.77 2.24
N LEU A 11 10.94 -37.74 2.12
CA LEU A 11 9.60 -37.53 1.54
C LEU A 11 8.73 -36.62 2.41
N SER A 12 8.80 -36.71 3.75
CA SER A 12 8.02 -35.84 4.64
C SER A 12 8.49 -34.38 4.63
N VAL A 13 9.80 -34.15 4.56
CA VAL A 13 10.36 -32.79 4.45
C VAL A 13 10.00 -32.16 3.09
N SER A 14 9.97 -32.97 2.03
CA SER A 14 9.58 -32.51 0.69
C SER A 14 8.11 -32.09 0.61
N LEU A 15 7.22 -32.79 1.33
CA LEU A 15 5.79 -32.47 1.37
C LEU A 15 5.50 -31.15 2.12
N SER A 16 6.31 -30.81 3.13
CA SER A 16 6.13 -29.57 3.90
C SER A 16 6.57 -28.31 3.15
N VAL A 17 7.59 -28.39 2.30
CA VAL A 17 8.06 -27.24 1.49
C VAL A 17 7.05 -26.89 0.39
N VAL A 18 6.36 -27.89 -0.17
CA VAL A 18 5.38 -27.70 -1.26
C VAL A 18 4.07 -27.07 -0.78
N LEU A 19 3.68 -27.27 0.49
CA LEU A 19 2.47 -26.66 1.08
C LEU A 19 2.71 -25.26 1.70
N GLY A 20 3.98 -24.85 1.84
CA GLY A 20 4.39 -23.56 2.43
C GLY A 20 4.61 -22.43 1.42
N VAL A 21 4.31 -22.63 0.13
CA VAL A 21 4.50 -21.62 -0.92
C VAL A 21 3.44 -20.51 -0.79
N GLY A 22 3.69 -19.60 0.14
CA GLY A 22 3.52 -18.16 0.01
C GLY A 22 2.15 -17.63 -0.44
N THR A 23 1.21 -17.54 0.49
CA THR A 23 0.17 -16.51 0.35
C THR A 23 0.84 -15.14 0.51
N ARG A 24 0.99 -14.40 -0.60
CA ARG A 24 1.33 -12.98 -0.52
C ARG A 24 0.09 -12.23 -0.06
N VAL A 25 0.10 -11.77 1.19
CA VAL A 25 -0.89 -10.80 1.65
C VAL A 25 -0.46 -9.45 1.08
N TYR A 26 -1.16 -8.98 0.03
CA TYR A 26 -1.01 -7.62 -0.43
C TYR A 26 -1.76 -6.71 0.55
N ALA A 27 -1.03 -6.14 1.50
CA ALA A 27 -1.55 -5.07 2.34
C ALA A 27 -1.34 -3.74 1.61
N GLN A 28 -2.41 -3.01 1.36
CA GLN A 28 -2.30 -1.65 0.84
C GLN A 28 -1.89 -0.71 1.98
N SER A 29 -0.97 0.22 1.71
CA SER A 29 -0.60 1.28 2.65
C SER A 29 -1.50 2.50 2.47
N LEU A 30 -2.01 3.06 3.57
CA LEU A 30 -2.68 4.36 3.55
C LEU A 30 -1.65 5.47 3.38
N THR A 31 -1.88 6.38 2.43
CA THR A 31 -1.09 7.60 2.25
C THR A 31 -1.98 8.80 2.51
N TRP A 32 -1.57 9.67 3.42
CA TRP A 32 -2.27 10.92 3.70
C TRP A 32 -1.98 11.96 2.61
N LEU A 33 -3.00 12.76 2.24
CA LEU A 33 -2.83 13.84 1.25
C LEU A 33 -1.88 14.95 1.73
N GLY A 34 -1.86 15.19 3.05
CA GLY A 34 -1.15 16.32 3.66
C GLY A 34 -2.00 17.58 3.73
N ILE A 35 -1.36 18.72 4.03
CA ILE A 35 -2.00 20.05 4.12
C ILE A 35 -1.07 21.11 3.54
N LEU A 36 -1.61 22.28 3.18
CA LEU A 36 -0.84 23.45 2.73
C LEU A 36 -0.49 24.44 3.86
N GLY A 37 -0.59 23.99 5.12
CA GLY A 37 -0.28 24.76 6.32
C GLY A 37 -1.48 25.28 7.12
N GLY A 38 -2.70 25.23 6.58
CA GLY A 38 -3.92 25.77 7.22
C GLY A 38 -4.76 24.76 8.00
N GLY A 39 -4.25 23.55 8.22
CA GLY A 39 -4.81 22.58 9.17
C GLY A 39 -5.82 21.57 8.61
N TRP A 40 -6.26 21.69 7.35
CA TRP A 40 -7.12 20.68 6.73
C TRP A 40 -6.94 20.60 5.21
N SER A 41 -7.41 19.48 4.66
CA SER A 41 -7.57 19.24 3.24
C SER A 41 -8.80 18.37 3.00
N LYS A 42 -9.49 18.57 1.87
CA LYS A 42 -10.62 17.74 1.45
C LYS A 42 -10.47 17.38 -0.02
N ALA A 43 -10.60 16.09 -0.33
CA ALA A 43 -10.67 15.61 -1.70
C ALA A 43 -12.09 15.79 -2.28
N PHE A 44 -12.16 16.18 -3.55
CA PHE A 44 -13.40 16.26 -4.32
C PHE A 44 -13.47 15.23 -5.44
N GLY A 45 -12.32 14.76 -5.93
CA GLY A 45 -12.28 13.76 -7.00
C GLY A 45 -10.96 13.01 -7.05
N VAL A 46 -11.01 11.82 -7.64
CA VAL A 46 -9.87 10.94 -7.88
C VAL A 46 -9.90 10.48 -9.34
N SER A 47 -8.73 10.37 -9.97
CA SER A 47 -8.61 9.79 -11.31
C SER A 47 -8.95 8.30 -11.30
N ALA A 48 -9.36 7.75 -12.46
CA ALA A 48 -9.77 6.35 -12.58
C ALA A 48 -8.67 5.34 -12.21
N ASP A 49 -7.41 5.73 -12.40
CA ASP A 49 -6.22 4.95 -12.04
C ASP A 49 -5.75 5.19 -10.58
N GLY A 50 -6.42 6.07 -9.84
CA GLY A 50 -6.06 6.42 -8.46
C GLY A 50 -4.79 7.27 -8.30
N ALA A 51 -4.13 7.67 -9.39
CA ALA A 51 -2.83 8.35 -9.32
C ALA A 51 -2.92 9.84 -8.96
N VAL A 52 -4.09 10.47 -9.17
CA VAL A 52 -4.31 11.91 -8.97
C VAL A 52 -5.54 12.14 -8.12
N VAL A 53 -5.40 12.99 -7.10
CA VAL A 53 -6.52 13.47 -6.28
C VAL A 53 -6.60 14.99 -6.41
N VAL A 54 -7.80 15.54 -6.60
CA VAL A 54 -8.04 16.99 -6.64
C VAL A 54 -8.95 17.40 -5.49
N GLY A 55 -8.77 18.61 -5.00
CA GLY A 55 -9.50 19.08 -3.84
C GLY A 55 -9.15 20.49 -3.42
N GLU A 56 -9.43 20.78 -2.15
CA GLU A 56 -9.17 22.06 -1.52
C GLU A 56 -8.44 21.87 -0.19
N ALA A 57 -7.48 22.74 0.09
CA ALA A 57 -6.79 22.81 1.36
C ALA A 57 -6.53 24.28 1.73
N ASN A 58 -6.53 24.57 3.03
CA ASN A 58 -6.13 25.90 3.48
C ASN A 58 -4.61 26.03 3.45
N ASN A 59 -4.12 27.14 2.90
CA ASN A 59 -2.71 27.52 3.04
C ASN A 59 -2.41 28.03 4.47
N ALA A 60 -1.16 28.36 4.76
CA ALA A 60 -0.74 28.91 6.06
C ALA A 60 -1.47 30.21 6.47
N SER A 61 -2.05 30.94 5.52
CA SER A 61 -2.88 32.13 5.77
C SER A 61 -4.37 31.81 5.89
N TYR A 62 -4.73 30.53 6.03
CA TYR A 62 -6.10 30.01 6.08
C TYR A 62 -6.95 30.32 4.85
N GLN A 63 -6.32 30.64 3.73
CA GLN A 63 -7.01 30.87 2.48
C GLN A 63 -7.22 29.54 1.76
N PRO A 64 -8.42 29.28 1.23
CA PRO A 64 -8.69 28.08 0.45
C PRO A 64 -7.87 28.08 -0.84
N ARG A 65 -7.20 26.96 -1.12
CA ARG A 65 -6.46 26.72 -2.35
C ARG A 65 -6.92 25.42 -2.96
N ALA A 66 -7.23 25.45 -4.25
CA ALA A 66 -7.32 24.23 -5.03
C ALA A 66 -5.96 23.53 -5.03
N PHE A 67 -5.95 22.20 -4.96
CA PHE A 67 -4.74 21.41 -5.09
C PHE A 67 -4.94 20.28 -6.11
N ARG A 68 -3.82 19.86 -6.70
CA ARG A 68 -3.65 18.55 -7.33
C ARG A 68 -2.60 17.77 -6.56
N TRP A 69 -2.97 16.60 -6.06
CA TRP A 69 -2.09 15.71 -5.31
C TRP A 69 -1.63 14.52 -6.16
N THR A 70 -0.35 14.17 -6.04
CA THR A 70 0.22 12.92 -6.57
C THR A 70 1.16 12.30 -5.55
N ALA A 71 1.34 10.98 -5.59
CA ALA A 71 2.24 10.29 -4.67
C ALA A 71 3.70 10.79 -4.76
N ALA A 72 4.15 11.19 -5.97
CA ALA A 72 5.52 11.66 -6.18
C ALA A 72 5.73 13.12 -5.75
N GLY A 73 4.71 13.98 -5.92
CA GLY A 73 4.84 15.43 -5.77
C GLY A 73 4.14 16.03 -4.56
N GLY A 74 3.31 15.28 -3.84
CA GLY A 74 2.42 15.87 -2.84
C GLY A 74 1.41 16.84 -3.48
N MET A 75 0.95 17.82 -2.71
CA MET A 75 0.04 18.87 -3.17
C MET A 75 0.77 19.95 -3.97
N GLN A 76 0.18 20.33 -5.12
CA GLN A 76 0.58 21.43 -5.98
C GLN A 76 -0.61 22.35 -6.24
#